data_AF-A0A0D3HG70-F1
#
_entry.id   AF-A0A0D3HG70-F1
#
_cell.length_a   1.000
_cell.length_b   1.000
_cell.length_c   1.000
_cell.angle_alpha   90.00
_cell.angle_beta   90.00
_cell.angle_gamma   90.00
#
_symmetry.space_group_name_H-M   'P 1'
#
loop_
_entity.id
_entity.type
_entity.pdbx_description
1 polymer ?
#
loop_
_entity_poly.entity_id
_entity_poly.type
_entity_poly.pdbx_seq_one_letter_code
_entity_poly.pdbx_strand_id
1 'polypeptide(L)'
;MTTTTTRFVQLAACAAAALLAVAASGAAAQGVGSVITQAVFNSMLPNRDNSLCPARGFYTYDAFIAAANSFPAFGTSGGSAELIRRELAAFFGQTSHETTGGTRGSSDQFQWGYCFKEEINKATSPPYYGRGPIQLTGQSNYQAAGNALGLDLVGNPDLVSTDAVVSFKTAIWFWMTAQGNKPSCHDVILGRWTP
;
A
#
# COMPACT_ATOMS: atom_id res chain seq x y z
N MET A 1 -45.24 15.84 -64.74
CA MET A 1 -45.04 17.30 -64.88
C MET A 1 -44.97 17.87 -63.47
N THR A 2 -43.78 18.06 -62.89
CA THR A 2 -42.84 19.22 -62.97
C THR A 2 -42.80 19.79 -61.53
N THR A 3 -41.75 19.50 -60.75
CA THR A 3 -40.74 20.46 -60.20
C THR A 3 -41.34 21.47 -59.21
N THR A 4 -40.90 21.67 -57.96
CA THR A 4 -39.65 22.34 -57.52
C THR A 4 -39.74 22.46 -55.97
N THR A 5 -38.80 21.92 -55.19
CA THR A 5 -37.79 22.62 -54.35
C THR A 5 -38.34 23.76 -53.47
N THR A 6 -38.14 23.74 -52.14
CA THR A 6 -37.12 24.57 -51.45
C THR A 6 -36.88 24.08 -50.01
N ARG A 7 -35.61 24.16 -49.62
CA ARG A 7 -34.95 23.68 -48.41
C ARG A 7 -35.14 24.63 -47.22
N PHE A 8 -35.25 24.08 -46.02
CA PHE A 8 -34.72 24.71 -44.81
C PHE A 8 -33.65 23.80 -44.22
N VAL A 9 -32.41 24.31 -44.22
CA VAL A 9 -31.26 23.72 -43.56
C VAL A 9 -31.32 24.19 -42.10
N GLN A 10 -31.45 23.26 -41.15
CA GLN A 10 -31.10 23.53 -39.77
C GLN A 10 -30.04 22.52 -39.34
N LEU A 11 -28.83 23.05 -39.14
CA LEU A 11 -27.77 22.42 -38.37
C LEU A 11 -28.24 22.24 -36.92
N ALA A 12 -28.04 21.06 -36.35
CA ALA A 12 -27.73 20.93 -34.94
C ALA A 12 -26.88 19.67 -34.71
N ALA A 13 -25.78 19.88 -34.00
CA ALA A 13 -24.65 18.97 -33.86
C ALA A 13 -24.95 17.71 -33.03
N CYS A 14 -24.17 16.68 -33.35
CA CYS A 14 -23.71 15.56 -32.54
C CYS A 14 -24.06 15.58 -31.04
N ALA A 15 -24.76 14.53 -30.58
CA ALA A 15 -24.67 14.06 -29.21
C ALA A 15 -24.43 12.53 -29.24
N ALA A 16 -23.18 12.15 -29.42
CA ALA A 16 -22.70 10.85 -28.98
C ALA A 16 -22.29 11.02 -27.50
N ALA A 17 -23.07 10.49 -26.58
CA ALA A 17 -22.72 10.47 -25.16
C ALA A 17 -22.96 9.06 -24.60
N ALA A 18 -21.84 8.34 -24.55
CA ALA A 18 -21.44 7.38 -23.52
C ALA A 18 -22.42 6.25 -23.14
N LEU A 19 -22.22 5.09 -23.78
CA LEU A 19 -22.22 3.84 -23.04
C LEU A 19 -21.03 3.86 -22.07
N LEU A 20 -21.28 3.76 -20.77
CA LEU A 20 -20.45 3.07 -19.77
C LEU A 20 -21.20 3.09 -18.44
N ALA A 21 -22.30 2.33 -18.37
CA ALA A 21 -22.82 1.89 -17.10
C ALA A 21 -21.79 0.89 -16.54
N VAL A 22 -21.10 1.34 -15.50
CA VAL A 22 -20.07 0.62 -14.75
C VAL A 22 -20.62 -0.73 -14.31
N ALA A 23 -20.17 -1.80 -14.97
CA ALA A 23 -20.18 -3.12 -14.36
C ALA A 23 -19.16 -3.06 -13.21
N ALA A 24 -19.63 -2.73 -12.01
CA ALA A 24 -18.90 -3.03 -10.78
C ALA A 24 -18.96 -4.55 -10.60
N SER A 25 -18.21 -5.26 -11.45
CA SER A 25 -18.00 -6.69 -11.30
C SER A 25 -17.27 -6.88 -9.98
N GLY A 26 -17.93 -7.55 -9.04
CA GLY A 26 -17.27 -8.25 -7.95
C GLY A 26 -16.32 -9.28 -8.54
N ALA A 27 -15.14 -8.84 -8.95
CA ALA A 27 -14.00 -9.71 -9.10
C ALA A 27 -13.77 -10.30 -7.71
N ALA A 28 -14.01 -11.60 -7.55
CA ALA A 28 -13.59 -12.30 -6.35
C ALA A 28 -12.13 -11.95 -6.09
N ALA A 29 -11.84 -11.38 -4.92
CA ALA A 29 -10.50 -10.89 -4.62
C ALA A 29 -9.48 -12.02 -4.79
N GLN A 30 -8.45 -11.81 -5.61
CA GLN A 30 -7.38 -12.78 -5.88
C GLN A 30 -6.12 -12.40 -5.09
N GLY A 31 -5.19 -13.34 -4.93
CA GLY A 31 -3.93 -13.10 -4.21
C GLY A 31 -4.18 -12.67 -2.76
N VAL A 32 -3.43 -11.66 -2.30
CA VAL A 32 -3.52 -11.13 -0.93
C VAL A 32 -4.95 -10.67 -0.59
N GLY A 33 -5.68 -10.12 -1.56
CA GLY A 33 -7.06 -9.64 -1.35
C GLY A 33 -8.06 -10.75 -0.97
N SER A 34 -7.75 -12.01 -1.29
CA SER A 34 -8.58 -13.16 -0.89
C SER A 34 -8.49 -13.45 0.62
N VAL A 35 -7.43 -12.99 1.28
CA VAL A 35 -7.19 -13.19 2.72
C VAL A 35 -7.44 -11.89 3.48
N ILE A 36 -6.82 -10.80 3.04
CA ILE A 36 -7.04 -9.46 3.59
C ILE A 36 -8.06 -8.78 2.70
N THR A 37 -9.34 -8.97 3.02
CA THR A 37 -10.42 -8.19 2.44
C THR A 37 -10.38 -6.77 2.99
N GLN A 38 -11.08 -5.82 2.35
CA GLN A 38 -11.19 -4.46 2.89
C GLN A 38 -11.76 -4.43 4.31
N ALA A 39 -12.71 -5.32 4.61
CA ALA A 39 -13.26 -5.46 5.96
C ALA A 39 -12.19 -5.93 6.97
N VAL A 40 -11.37 -6.92 6.60
CA VAL A 40 -10.28 -7.40 7.45
C VAL A 40 -9.24 -6.29 7.64
N PHE A 41 -8.82 -5.59 6.57
CA PHE A 41 -7.91 -4.46 6.64
C PHE A 41 -8.40 -3.38 7.61
N ASN A 42 -9.67 -2.99 7.51
CA ASN A 42 -10.28 -2.02 8.42
C ASN A 42 -10.37 -2.52 9.86
N SER A 43 -10.63 -3.82 10.08
CA SER A 43 -10.63 -4.40 11.43
C SER A 43 -9.25 -4.50 12.07
N MET A 44 -8.20 -4.71 11.27
CA MET A 44 -6.81 -4.75 11.74
C MET A 44 -6.29 -3.34 12.09
N LEU A 45 -6.74 -2.33 11.34
CA LEU A 45 -6.28 -0.93 11.46
C LEU A 45 -7.44 0.03 11.74
N PRO A 46 -8.15 -0.13 12.87
CA PRO A 46 -9.41 0.57 13.12
C PRO A 46 -9.23 2.07 13.41
N ASN A 47 -8.11 2.49 14.02
CA ASN A 47 -7.88 3.91 14.38
C ASN A 47 -6.95 4.66 13.42
N ARG A 48 -6.48 4.05 12.31
CA ARG A 48 -5.52 4.70 11.39
C ARG A 48 -6.04 6.02 10.80
N ASP A 49 -7.36 6.12 10.61
CA ASP A 49 -8.05 7.29 10.04
C ASP A 49 -8.65 8.21 11.13
N ASN A 50 -8.33 7.97 12.40
CA ASN A 50 -8.74 8.82 13.52
C ASN A 50 -8.15 10.24 13.35
N SER A 51 -8.88 11.27 13.80
CA SER A 51 -8.42 12.67 13.72
C SER A 51 -7.12 12.96 14.48
N LEU A 52 -6.76 12.11 15.45
CA LEU A 52 -5.49 12.20 16.17
C LEU A 52 -4.29 11.71 15.36
N CYS A 53 -4.51 10.98 14.27
CA CYS A 53 -3.44 10.42 13.46
C CYS A 53 -3.00 11.37 12.34
N PRO A 54 -1.72 11.78 12.31
CA PRO A 54 -1.21 12.62 11.23
C PRO A 54 -1.30 11.98 9.84
N ALA A 55 -1.31 10.64 9.76
CA ALA A 55 -1.47 9.91 8.51
C ALA A 55 -2.93 9.61 8.13
N ARG A 56 -3.93 10.19 8.80
CA ARG A 56 -5.35 9.94 8.51
C ARG A 56 -5.67 10.10 7.01
N GLY A 57 -6.34 9.11 6.44
CA GLY A 57 -6.73 9.06 5.03
C GLY A 57 -5.60 8.71 4.05
N PHE A 58 -4.36 8.51 4.52
CA PHE A 58 -3.23 8.17 3.65
C PHE A 58 -3.17 6.68 3.32
N TYR A 59 -3.29 5.81 4.32
CA TYR A 59 -3.16 4.36 4.14
C TYR A 59 -4.50 3.72 3.77
N THR A 60 -4.73 3.53 2.48
CA THR A 60 -5.96 2.93 1.95
C THR A 60 -5.78 1.45 1.63
N TYR A 61 -6.90 0.71 1.63
CA TYR A 61 -6.92 -0.69 1.21
C TYR A 61 -6.45 -0.85 -0.24
N ASP A 62 -6.91 0.00 -1.14
CA ASP A 62 -6.55 -0.06 -2.56
C ASP A 62 -5.06 0.18 -2.77
N ALA A 63 -4.45 1.10 -2.01
CA ALA A 63 -3.01 1.33 -2.07
C ALA A 63 -2.22 0.09 -1.61
N PHE A 64 -2.67 -0.56 -0.52
CA PHE A 64 -2.09 -1.80 -0.04
C PHE A 64 -2.18 -2.92 -1.09
N ILE A 65 -3.35 -3.15 -1.68
CA ILE A 65 -3.53 -4.19 -2.71
C ILE A 65 -2.70 -3.88 -3.96
N ALA A 66 -2.68 -2.63 -4.42
CA ALA A 66 -1.87 -2.22 -5.57
C ALA A 66 -0.36 -2.46 -5.33
N ALA A 67 0.12 -2.16 -4.12
CA ALA A 67 1.49 -2.45 -3.74
C ALA A 67 1.76 -3.96 -3.65
N ALA A 68 0.90 -4.72 -2.97
CA ALA A 68 1.04 -6.17 -2.80
C ALA A 68 1.08 -6.91 -4.15
N ASN A 69 0.28 -6.48 -5.13
CA ASN A 69 0.29 -7.06 -6.48
C ASN A 69 1.62 -6.88 -7.23
N SER A 70 2.50 -5.98 -6.77
CA SER A 70 3.85 -5.83 -7.32
C SER A 70 4.85 -6.85 -6.74
N PHE A 71 4.44 -7.65 -5.74
CA PHE A 71 5.26 -8.67 -5.09
C PHE A 71 4.51 -10.01 -5.07
N PRO A 72 4.50 -10.77 -6.18
CA PRO A 72 3.60 -11.92 -6.36
C PRO A 72 3.72 -13.04 -5.32
N ALA A 73 4.84 -13.13 -4.58
CA ALA A 73 5.07 -14.14 -3.54
C ALA A 73 4.61 -13.71 -2.13
N PHE A 74 4.44 -12.40 -1.89
CA PHE A 74 4.03 -11.84 -0.62
C PHE A 74 2.59 -12.25 -0.30
N GLY A 75 2.37 -12.97 0.81
CA GLY A 75 1.04 -13.38 1.24
C GLY A 75 0.35 -14.39 0.31
N THR A 76 1.11 -15.10 -0.52
CA THR A 76 0.56 -16.06 -1.51
C THR A 76 1.38 -17.35 -1.61
N SER A 77 2.66 -17.34 -1.20
CA SER A 77 3.57 -18.46 -1.42
C SER A 77 3.80 -19.36 -0.19
N GLY A 78 3.09 -19.12 0.91
CA GLY A 78 3.33 -19.79 2.20
C GLY A 78 3.03 -21.29 2.25
N GLY A 79 2.57 -21.93 1.16
CA GLY A 79 2.30 -23.38 1.12
C GLY A 79 1.08 -23.86 1.91
N SER A 80 0.54 -23.04 2.82
CA SER A 80 -0.73 -23.26 3.52
C SER A 80 -1.45 -21.94 3.80
N ALA A 81 -2.77 -22.00 3.96
CA ALA A 81 -3.57 -20.83 4.32
C ALA A 81 -3.20 -20.27 5.71
N GLU A 82 -2.70 -21.12 6.61
CA GLU A 82 -2.22 -20.69 7.92
C GLU A 82 -0.95 -19.85 7.81
N LEU A 83 0.05 -20.32 7.06
CA LEU A 83 1.32 -19.60 6.88
C LEU A 83 1.11 -18.28 6.12
N ILE A 84 0.21 -18.25 5.14
CA ILE A 84 -0.17 -17.01 4.46
C ILE A 84 -0.79 -16.01 5.44
N ARG A 85 -1.77 -16.43 6.26
CA ARG A 85 -2.37 -15.55 7.28
C ARG A 85 -1.33 -15.08 8.30
N ARG A 86 -0.41 -15.96 8.69
CA ARG A 86 0.65 -15.66 9.65
C ARG A 86 1.64 -14.63 9.09
N GLU A 87 2.06 -14.77 7.83
CA GLU A 87 2.90 -13.78 7.15
C GLU A 87 2.22 -12.41 7.14
N LEU A 88 0.98 -12.33 6.68
CA LEU A 88 0.25 -11.06 6.57
C LEU A 88 0.03 -10.42 7.95
N ALA A 89 -0.34 -11.22 8.95
CA ALA A 89 -0.45 -10.74 10.32
C ALA A 89 0.89 -10.24 10.88
N ALA A 90 2.01 -10.92 10.59
CA ALA A 90 3.34 -10.51 11.04
C ALA A 90 3.79 -9.20 10.35
N PHE A 91 3.57 -9.07 9.05
CA PHE A 91 3.83 -7.84 8.31
C PHE A 91 3.05 -6.66 8.89
N PHE A 92 1.73 -6.81 9.07
CA PHE A 92 0.89 -5.77 9.67
C PHE A 92 1.26 -5.49 11.13
N GLY A 93 1.65 -6.51 11.90
CA GLY A 93 2.10 -6.34 13.29
C GLY A 93 3.36 -5.47 13.38
N GLN A 94 4.39 -5.78 12.60
CA GLN A 94 5.64 -5.02 12.60
C GLN A 94 5.42 -3.60 12.08
N THR A 95 4.77 -3.45 10.94
CA THR A 95 4.52 -2.11 10.37
C THR A 95 3.58 -1.26 11.22
N SER A 96 2.64 -1.88 11.96
CA SER A 96 1.83 -1.17 12.96
C SER A 96 2.67 -0.69 14.13
N HIS A 97 3.67 -1.46 14.57
CA HIS A 97 4.60 -1.04 15.62
C HIS A 97 5.38 0.21 15.20
N GLU A 98 5.97 0.19 14.01
CA GLU A 98 6.77 1.32 13.48
C GLU A 98 5.96 2.62 13.33
N THR A 99 4.64 2.52 13.20
CA THR A 99 3.76 3.65 12.90
C THR A 99 2.70 3.90 13.96
N THR A 100 2.86 3.33 15.16
CA THR A 100 1.82 3.33 16.18
C THR A 100 1.56 4.72 16.75
N GLY A 101 0.28 5.07 16.91
CA GLY A 101 -0.18 6.16 17.79
C GLY A 101 -0.63 5.68 19.17
N GLY A 102 -0.48 4.38 19.45
CA GLY A 102 -0.98 3.74 20.67
C GLY A 102 -0.08 4.02 21.87
N THR A 103 -0.70 4.14 23.04
CA THR A 103 0.03 4.29 24.30
C THR A 103 0.33 2.93 24.90
N ARG A 104 1.59 2.62 25.18
CA ARG A 104 1.99 1.35 25.83
C ARG A 104 1.21 1.14 27.12
N GLY A 105 0.59 -0.03 27.27
CA GLY A 105 -0.18 -0.41 28.46
C GLY A 105 -1.65 0.00 28.44
N SER A 106 -2.09 0.79 27.46
CA SER A 106 -3.52 1.02 27.23
C SER A 106 -4.21 -0.25 26.70
N SER A 107 -5.51 -0.38 26.95
CA SER A 107 -6.32 -1.52 26.49
C SER A 107 -6.46 -1.60 24.97
N ASP A 108 -6.32 -0.46 24.30
CA ASP A 108 -6.43 -0.30 22.85
C ASP A 108 -5.07 -0.09 22.16
N GLN A 109 -3.94 -0.27 22.85
CA GLN A 109 -2.59 0.06 22.35
C GLN A 109 -2.27 -0.51 20.95
N PHE A 110 -2.84 -1.66 20.59
CA PHE A 110 -2.60 -2.34 19.30
C PHE A 110 -3.60 -1.94 18.20
N GLN A 111 -4.58 -1.09 18.49
CA GLN A 111 -5.59 -0.61 17.54
C GLN A 111 -5.14 0.64 16.77
N TRP A 112 -3.97 1.18 17.12
CA TRP A 112 -3.44 2.47 16.64
C TRP A 112 -2.26 2.33 15.66
N GLY A 113 -2.08 1.17 15.04
CA GLY A 113 -1.13 1.03 13.93
C GLY A 113 -1.46 1.97 12.77
N TYR A 114 -0.46 2.32 11.96
CA TYR A 114 -0.60 3.16 10.77
C TYR A 114 -1.07 4.59 11.06
N CYS A 115 -0.81 5.10 12.26
CA CYS A 115 -1.17 6.46 12.68
C CYS A 115 -0.20 7.52 12.14
N PHE A 116 1.08 7.14 11.96
CA PHE A 116 2.13 7.98 11.40
C PHE A 116 2.64 7.45 10.05
N LYS A 117 3.16 8.37 9.22
CA LYS A 117 3.81 8.06 7.94
C LYS A 117 5.18 8.68 7.78
N GLU A 118 5.60 9.49 8.74
CA GLU A 118 6.92 10.11 8.83
C GLU A 118 7.39 10.04 10.28
N GLU A 119 8.70 9.93 10.48
CA GLU A 119 9.34 10.11 11.77
C GLU A 119 8.95 11.47 12.35
N ILE A 120 8.50 11.49 13.61
CA ILE A 120 7.92 12.68 14.24
C ILE A 120 8.88 13.89 14.20
N ASN A 121 10.15 13.68 14.56
CA ASN A 121 11.14 14.75 14.64
C ASN A 121 12.01 14.88 13.39
N LYS A 122 11.87 13.95 12.42
CA LYS A 122 12.64 13.93 11.16
C LYS A 122 14.16 14.06 11.37
N ALA A 123 14.66 13.58 12.51
CA ALA A 123 16.01 13.84 12.98
C ALA A 123 17.00 12.75 12.54
N THR A 124 16.50 11.54 12.26
CA THR A 124 17.34 10.42 11.88
C THR A 124 17.72 10.51 10.41
N SER A 125 19.02 10.64 10.11
CA SER A 125 19.55 10.62 8.73
C SER A 125 18.88 11.58 7.72
N PRO A 126 18.60 12.87 8.04
CA PRO A 126 17.98 13.78 7.08
C PRO A 126 18.82 13.92 5.79
N PRO A 127 18.18 13.98 4.60
CA PRO A 127 16.73 14.02 4.34
C PRO A 127 16.01 12.66 4.33
N TYR A 128 16.72 11.57 4.63
CA TYR A 128 16.26 10.17 4.57
C TYR A 128 15.76 9.65 5.93
N TYR A 129 15.01 10.49 6.65
CA TYR A 129 14.33 10.08 7.88
C TYR A 129 13.22 9.05 7.63
N GLY A 130 12.73 8.44 8.71
CA GLY A 130 11.74 7.37 8.64
C GLY A 130 10.49 7.79 7.88
N ARG A 131 10.11 7.03 6.85
CA ARG A 131 8.83 7.20 6.13
C ARG A 131 8.14 5.88 5.86
N GLY A 132 6.81 5.94 5.78
CA GLY A 132 5.95 4.81 5.44
C GLY A 132 5.85 3.72 6.52
N PRO A 133 5.21 2.57 6.19
CA PRO A 133 4.86 1.54 7.16
C PRO A 133 6.04 0.87 7.85
N ILE A 134 7.21 0.78 7.18
CA ILE A 134 8.43 0.19 7.76
C ILE A 134 9.40 1.25 8.29
N GLN A 135 8.98 2.52 8.32
CA GLN A 135 9.84 3.67 8.65
C GLN A 135 11.20 3.60 7.94
N LEU A 136 11.17 3.45 6.60
CA LEU A 136 12.37 3.34 5.76
C LEU A 136 13.29 4.53 6.05
N THR A 137 14.53 4.26 6.46
CA THR A 137 15.46 5.27 6.97
C THR A 137 16.87 5.06 6.41
N GLY A 138 17.56 6.16 6.11
CA GLY A 138 18.95 6.19 5.64
C GLY A 138 19.09 6.09 4.12
N GLN A 139 20.02 6.87 3.56
CA GLN A 139 20.18 7.02 2.11
C GLN A 139 20.37 5.69 1.37
N SER A 140 21.15 4.76 1.93
CA SER A 140 21.41 3.45 1.31
C SER A 140 20.14 2.63 1.15
N ASN A 141 19.22 2.69 2.12
CA ASN A 141 17.93 2.00 2.05
C ASN A 141 17.00 2.64 1.02
N TYR A 142 16.95 3.98 0.96
CA TYR A 142 16.20 4.68 -0.09
C TYR A 142 16.75 4.36 -1.49
N GLN A 143 18.08 4.31 -1.65
CA GLN A 143 18.69 3.92 -2.92
C GLN A 143 18.36 2.48 -3.29
N ALA A 144 18.47 1.54 -2.37
CA ALA A 144 18.21 0.13 -2.62
C ALA A 144 16.73 -0.12 -2.96
N ALA A 145 15.81 0.49 -2.21
CA ALA A 145 14.38 0.43 -2.49
C ALA A 145 14.06 1.09 -3.84
N GLY A 146 14.60 2.28 -4.11
CA GLY A 146 14.40 3.00 -5.36
C GLY A 146 14.85 2.20 -6.57
N ASN A 147 16.04 1.60 -6.51
CA ASN A 147 16.55 0.73 -7.57
C ASN A 147 15.65 -0.48 -7.81
N ALA A 148 15.19 -1.15 -6.75
CA ALA A 148 14.32 -2.32 -6.87
C ALA A 148 12.92 -1.97 -7.40
N LEU A 149 12.42 -0.78 -7.09
CA LEU A 149 11.08 -0.30 -7.48
C LEU A 149 11.07 0.49 -8.79
N GLY A 150 12.23 0.83 -9.35
CA GLY A 150 12.34 1.70 -10.52
C GLY A 150 11.96 3.16 -10.24
N LEU A 151 12.24 3.66 -9.04
CA LEU A 151 11.88 5.00 -8.56
C LEU A 151 13.12 5.76 -8.08
N ASP A 152 13.19 7.06 -8.37
CA ASP A 152 14.23 7.92 -7.80
C ASP A 152 13.88 8.36 -6.38
N LEU A 153 14.06 7.45 -5.41
CA LEU A 153 13.80 7.73 -4.00
C LEU A 153 14.95 8.47 -3.30
N VAL A 154 16.11 8.62 -3.95
CA VAL A 154 17.22 9.42 -3.42
C VAL A 154 17.03 10.90 -3.78
N GLY A 155 16.68 11.19 -5.02
CA GLY A 155 16.32 12.54 -5.47
C GLY A 155 14.94 12.99 -4.96
N ASN A 156 14.01 12.06 -4.71
CA ASN A 156 12.67 12.37 -4.21
C ASN A 156 12.21 11.43 -3.07
N PRO A 157 12.82 11.53 -1.87
CA PRO A 157 12.49 10.66 -0.73
C PRO A 157 11.07 10.86 -0.20
N ASP A 158 10.47 12.04 -0.41
CA ASP A 158 9.11 12.34 0.04
C ASP A 158 8.02 11.51 -0.67
N LEU A 159 8.34 10.86 -1.80
CA LEU A 159 7.42 9.91 -2.43
C LEU A 159 6.93 8.83 -1.45
N VAL A 160 7.78 8.41 -0.51
CA VAL A 160 7.44 7.38 0.48
C VAL A 160 6.37 7.86 1.48
N SER A 161 6.19 9.18 1.68
CA SER A 161 5.15 9.75 2.56
C SER A 161 4.06 10.54 1.82
N THR A 162 4.14 10.64 0.49
CA THR A 162 3.17 11.37 -0.35
C THR A 162 2.41 10.48 -1.33
N ASP A 163 2.94 9.31 -1.70
CA ASP A 163 2.25 8.28 -2.47
C ASP A 163 2.07 7.01 -1.63
N ALA A 164 0.82 6.66 -1.33
CA ALA A 164 0.51 5.53 -0.47
C ALA A 164 0.90 4.17 -1.08
N VAL A 165 0.83 4.04 -2.41
CA VAL A 165 1.26 2.81 -3.10
C VAL A 165 2.77 2.66 -3.00
N VAL A 166 3.53 3.74 -3.24
CA VAL A 166 4.99 3.74 -3.04
C VAL A 166 5.34 3.44 -1.59
N SER A 167 4.61 4.03 -0.64
CA SER A 167 4.77 3.79 0.80
C SER A 167 4.64 2.30 1.17
N PHE A 168 3.58 1.64 0.70
CA PHE A 168 3.43 0.20 0.92
C PHE A 168 4.48 -0.62 0.15
N LYS A 169 4.84 -0.22 -1.08
CA LYS A 169 5.85 -0.91 -1.87
C LYS A 169 7.20 -0.94 -1.19
N THR A 170 7.63 0.15 -0.54
CA THR A 170 8.91 0.16 0.19
C THR A 170 8.87 -0.77 1.41
N ALA A 171 7.74 -0.84 2.13
CA ALA A 171 7.57 -1.75 3.25
C ALA A 171 7.57 -3.22 2.81
N ILE A 172 6.85 -3.56 1.74
CA ILE A 172 6.81 -4.93 1.21
C ILE A 172 8.16 -5.30 0.59
N TRP A 173 8.82 -4.38 -0.12
CA TRP A 173 10.20 -4.60 -0.60
C TRP A 173 11.13 -4.96 0.55
N PHE A 174 11.11 -4.21 1.64
CA PHE A 174 11.96 -4.48 2.81
C PHE A 174 11.65 -5.87 3.39
N TRP A 175 10.37 -6.22 3.50
CA TRP A 175 9.92 -7.53 4.00
C TRP A 175 10.41 -8.70 3.14
N MET A 176 10.41 -8.52 1.82
CA MET A 176 10.74 -9.55 0.84
C MET A 176 12.24 -9.66 0.52
N THR A 177 13.06 -8.70 0.96
CA THR A 177 14.46 -8.58 0.54
C THR A 177 15.42 -8.93 1.67
N ALA A 178 16.28 -9.93 1.45
CA ALA A 178 17.41 -10.19 2.36
C ALA A 178 18.41 -9.03 2.32
N GLN A 179 19.01 -8.69 3.47
CA GLN A 179 19.95 -7.58 3.59
C GLN A 179 21.23 -8.02 4.29
N GLY A 180 22.32 -8.10 3.53
CA GLY A 180 23.62 -8.55 4.04
C GLY A 180 23.53 -9.95 4.64
N ASN A 181 23.82 -10.08 5.93
CA ASN A 181 23.74 -11.34 6.67
C ASN A 181 22.35 -11.64 7.25
N LYS A 182 21.34 -10.79 7.00
CA LYS A 182 19.97 -10.99 7.48
C LYS A 182 19.11 -11.60 6.36
N PRO A 183 18.41 -12.72 6.60
CA PRO A 183 17.43 -13.25 5.64
C PRO A 183 16.25 -12.29 5.46
N SER A 184 15.43 -12.53 4.44
CA SER A 184 14.16 -11.81 4.29
C SER A 184 13.20 -12.18 5.42
N CYS A 185 12.35 -11.23 5.85
CA CYS A 185 11.28 -11.53 6.80
C CYS A 185 10.31 -12.58 6.24
N HIS A 186 10.08 -12.53 4.91
CA HIS A 186 9.32 -13.51 4.15
C HIS A 186 9.82 -14.94 4.36
N ASP A 187 11.11 -15.20 4.15
CA ASP A 187 11.63 -16.56 4.26
C ASP A 187 11.67 -17.05 5.72
N VAL A 188 11.90 -16.15 6.67
CA VAL A 188 11.86 -16.48 8.11
C VAL A 188 10.45 -16.91 8.51
N ILE A 189 9.42 -16.12 8.21
CA ILE A 189 8.05 -16.42 8.66
C ILE A 189 7.47 -17.67 8.00
N LEU A 190 7.95 -18.02 6.81
CA LEU A 190 7.57 -19.22 6.07
C LEU A 190 8.43 -20.44 6.38
N GLY A 191 9.41 -20.34 7.29
CA GLY A 191 10.28 -21.44 7.68
C GLY A 191 11.22 -21.91 6.57
N ARG A 192 11.56 -21.04 5.62
CA ARG A 192 12.49 -21.31 4.50
C ARG A 192 13.93 -20.92 4.82
N TRP A 193 14.12 -20.13 5.87
CA TRP A 193 15.45 -19.78 6.37
C TRP A 193 15.97 -20.83 7.35
N THR A 194 17.25 -21.19 7.20
CA THR A 194 17.99 -22.06 8.11
C THR A 194 19.07 -21.24 8.82
N PRO A 195 19.06 -21.17 10.17
CA PRO A 195 20.06 -20.45 10.97
C PRO A 195 21.49 -20.92 10.81
#